data_AF-A0A0R2XK13-F1
#
_entry.id   AF-A0A0R2XK13-F1
#
_cell.length_a   1.000
_cell.length_b   1.000
_cell.length_c   1.000
_cell.angle_alpha   90.00
_cell.angle_beta   90.00
_cell.angle_gamma   90.00
#
_symmetry.space_group_name_H-M   'P 1'
#
loop_
_entity.id
_entity.type
_entity.pdbx_description
1 polymer ?
#
loop_
_entity_poly.entity_id
_entity_poly.type
_entity_poly.pdbx_seq_one_letter_code
_entity_poly.pdbx_strand_id
1 'polypeptide(L)'
;MPEKYSAEEWEHFRNRFFNSMLNDTQVAALGQNVGVSWPFKGSDETPAKYIEFDFEELQSVPGLIGKKTRIKKLMDILRETLAFDDPFSDMVDIFEAESEKDDAFERILAKLEIPSLYPAALIHFSAETEELLKAEGVETLIQTIQFGQNLARNVVMGGDLKSFLNGLAHTDMASIVKHLPYRRNERNLHLAEAVGLIARDLEEPVQLELLSQAGVALTDDEEAIRKRASQVALDAALKTAMLRFDALCVWFTDEAADLELICTTNGSVERHFMPIDEPRRERIAATLARAKFGITESEGRGLLGKISGLFGR
;
A
#
# COMPACT_ATOMS: atom_id res chain seq x y z
N MET A 1 32.98 3.84 1.54
CA MET A 1 33.37 4.59 0.32
C MET A 1 33.54 3.56 -0.78
N PRO A 2 32.75 3.59 -1.86
CA PRO A 2 32.95 2.67 -2.97
C PRO A 2 34.35 2.86 -3.57
N GLU A 3 35.01 1.77 -3.94
CA GLU A 3 36.35 1.83 -4.51
C GLU A 3 36.31 2.48 -5.89
N LYS A 4 37.12 3.54 -6.08
CA LYS A 4 37.27 4.21 -7.38
C LYS A 4 37.79 3.21 -8.42
N TYR A 5 37.09 3.05 -9.54
CA TYR A 5 37.34 2.09 -10.62
C TYR A 5 37.02 0.63 -10.27
N SER A 6 35.85 0.39 -9.66
CA SER A 6 35.32 -0.95 -9.35
C SER A 6 34.34 -1.48 -10.41
N ALA A 7 34.00 -2.77 -10.30
CA ALA A 7 32.97 -3.39 -11.13
C ALA A 7 31.59 -2.80 -10.86
N GLU A 8 31.30 -2.44 -9.61
CA GLU A 8 30.05 -1.79 -9.19
C GLU A 8 29.88 -0.42 -9.84
N GLU A 9 30.94 0.39 -9.84
CA GLU A 9 30.93 1.71 -10.49
C GLU A 9 30.77 1.58 -12.01
N TRP A 10 31.36 0.55 -12.62
CA TRP A 10 31.15 0.26 -14.04
C TRP A 10 29.70 -0.11 -14.36
N GLU A 11 29.08 -0.94 -13.52
CA GLU A 11 27.67 -1.34 -13.70
C GLU A 11 26.72 -0.15 -13.58
N HIS A 12 27.01 0.78 -12.66
CA HIS A 12 26.28 2.05 -12.56
C HIS A 12 26.33 2.84 -13.89
N PHE A 13 27.51 2.97 -14.51
CA PHE A 13 27.63 3.64 -15.81
C PHE A 13 26.87 2.91 -16.92
N ARG A 14 26.94 1.57 -16.96
CA ARG A 14 26.20 0.78 -17.95
C ARG A 14 24.71 1.08 -17.88
N ASN A 15 24.13 1.05 -16.68
CA ASN A 15 22.71 1.31 -16.47
C ASN A 15 22.30 2.73 -16.85
N ARG A 16 23.06 3.74 -16.41
CA ARG A 16 22.74 5.15 -16.70
C ARG A 16 22.86 5.49 -18.19
N PHE A 17 23.87 4.96 -18.88
CA PHE A 17 24.07 5.25 -20.31
C PHE A 17 23.19 4.41 -21.23
N PHE A 18 22.75 3.20 -20.84
CA PHE A 18 21.98 2.30 -21.72
C PHE A 18 20.73 2.96 -22.34
N ASN A 19 19.99 3.74 -21.55
CA ASN A 19 18.80 4.48 -22.00
C ASN A 19 19.04 5.98 -22.21
N SER A 20 20.29 6.45 -22.10
CA SER A 20 20.61 7.88 -22.21
C SER A 20 20.67 8.32 -23.67
N MET A 21 20.25 9.55 -23.94
CA MET A 21 20.49 10.20 -25.24
C MET A 21 21.98 10.36 -25.56
N LEU A 22 22.86 10.24 -24.54
CA LEU A 22 24.31 10.31 -24.68
C LEU A 22 24.94 8.99 -25.15
N ASN A 23 24.18 7.89 -25.19
CA ASN A 23 24.68 6.56 -25.54
C ASN A 23 25.32 6.49 -26.94
N ASP A 24 24.78 7.27 -27.87
CA ASP A 24 25.24 7.38 -29.25
C ASP A 24 26.20 8.56 -29.48
N THR A 25 26.53 9.31 -28.43
CA THR A 25 27.48 10.43 -28.52
C THR A 25 28.91 9.90 -28.50
N GLN A 26 29.79 10.42 -29.35
CA GLN A 26 31.19 9.99 -29.37
C GLN A 26 31.86 10.23 -28.01
N VAL A 27 32.55 9.22 -27.47
CA VAL A 27 33.30 9.29 -26.21
C VAL A 27 34.34 10.41 -26.25
N ALA A 28 34.92 10.69 -27.42
CA ALA A 28 35.84 11.81 -27.59
C ALA A 28 35.16 13.18 -27.41
N ALA A 29 33.90 13.33 -27.84
CA ALA A 29 33.13 14.57 -27.65
C ALA A 29 32.68 14.73 -26.19
N LEU A 30 32.23 13.64 -25.55
CA LEU A 30 31.94 13.63 -24.11
C LEU A 30 33.18 14.00 -23.30
N GLY A 31 34.32 13.38 -23.63
CA GLY A 31 35.60 13.66 -23.01
C GLY A 31 36.05 15.12 -23.16
N GLN A 32 35.80 15.74 -24.31
CA GLN A 32 36.10 17.16 -24.53
C GLN A 32 35.30 18.06 -23.58
N ASN A 33 34.03 17.75 -23.32
CA ASN A 33 33.17 18.52 -22.42
C ASN A 33 33.67 18.48 -20.97
N VAL A 34 34.33 17.39 -20.57
CA VAL A 34 34.83 17.17 -19.20
C VAL A 34 36.36 17.32 -19.08
N GLY A 35 37.03 17.79 -20.13
CA GLY A 35 38.48 18.03 -20.13
C GLY A 35 39.36 16.76 -20.17
N VAL A 36 38.82 15.61 -20.55
CA VAL A 36 39.54 14.33 -20.65
C VAL A 36 39.67 13.87 -22.10
N SER A 37 40.90 13.64 -22.57
CA SER A 37 41.13 13.20 -23.95
C SER A 37 41.00 11.68 -24.13
N TRP A 38 40.11 11.27 -25.05
CA TRP A 38 39.93 9.88 -25.50
C TRP A 38 40.91 9.51 -26.65
N PRO A 39 41.63 8.38 -26.58
CA PRO A 39 42.69 8.06 -27.54
C PRO A 39 42.21 7.39 -28.85
N PHE A 40 40.96 6.94 -28.93
CA PHE A 40 40.41 6.32 -30.14
C PHE A 40 39.65 7.34 -30.99
N LYS A 41 39.67 7.12 -32.31
CA LYS A 41 39.00 7.93 -33.31
C LYS A 41 38.08 7.03 -34.10
N GLY A 42 36.83 7.44 -34.29
CA GLY A 42 35.83 6.69 -35.01
C GLY A 42 34.44 7.22 -34.66
N SER A 43 33.51 7.17 -35.61
CA SER A 43 32.11 7.52 -35.32
C SER A 43 31.40 6.44 -34.50
N ASP A 44 31.95 5.24 -34.45
CA ASP A 44 31.51 4.09 -33.66
C ASP A 44 32.09 4.08 -32.23
N GLU A 45 32.96 5.04 -31.89
CA GLU A 45 33.55 5.19 -30.56
C GLU A 45 32.58 5.89 -29.60
N THR A 46 31.47 5.24 -29.29
CA THR A 46 30.37 5.73 -28.42
C THR A 46 30.28 4.89 -27.13
N PRO A 47 29.61 5.38 -26.05
CA PRO A 47 29.35 4.59 -24.85
C PRO A 47 28.73 3.23 -25.16
N ALA A 48 27.80 3.15 -26.12
CA ALA A 48 27.13 1.91 -26.53
C ALA A 48 28.12 0.76 -26.84
N LYS A 49 29.24 1.07 -27.50
CA LYS A 49 30.29 0.09 -27.82
C LYS A 49 30.95 -0.53 -26.59
N TYR A 50 30.96 0.17 -25.47
CA TYR A 50 31.68 -0.26 -24.27
C TYR A 50 30.76 -0.80 -23.18
N ILE A 51 29.58 -0.20 -22.99
CA ILE A 51 28.65 -0.56 -21.92
C ILE A 51 27.96 -1.92 -22.11
N GLU A 52 28.07 -2.53 -23.30
CA GLU A 52 27.59 -3.91 -23.51
C GLU A 52 28.42 -4.92 -22.72
N PHE A 53 29.69 -4.63 -22.45
CA PHE A 53 30.62 -5.51 -21.73
C PHE A 53 30.55 -5.28 -20.22
N ASP A 54 30.57 -6.36 -19.45
CA ASP A 54 30.80 -6.24 -18.00
C ASP A 54 32.24 -5.77 -17.69
N PHE A 55 32.56 -5.52 -16.42
CA PHE A 55 33.87 -4.94 -16.05
C PHE A 55 35.06 -5.87 -16.32
N GLU A 56 34.85 -7.18 -16.33
CA GLU A 56 35.87 -8.17 -16.64
C GLU A 56 36.06 -8.27 -18.16
N GLU A 57 34.95 -8.32 -18.90
CA GLU A 57 34.91 -8.36 -20.36
C GLU A 57 35.44 -7.06 -21.01
N LEU A 58 35.23 -5.90 -20.37
CA LEU A 58 35.75 -4.62 -20.84
C LEU A 58 37.28 -4.63 -20.98
N GLN A 59 37.97 -5.41 -20.13
CA GLN A 59 39.41 -5.59 -20.19
C GLN A 59 39.85 -6.41 -21.40
N SER A 60 38.93 -7.08 -22.08
CA SER A 60 39.15 -7.87 -23.29
C SER A 60 38.79 -7.12 -24.58
N VAL A 61 38.21 -5.91 -24.48
CA VAL A 61 37.83 -5.09 -25.64
C VAL A 61 39.07 -4.64 -26.42
N PRO A 62 39.10 -4.83 -27.76
CA PRO A 62 40.21 -4.39 -28.61
C PRO A 62 40.60 -2.93 -28.35
N GLY A 63 41.86 -2.71 -28.00
CA GLY A 63 42.40 -1.39 -27.65
C GLY A 63 42.45 -1.08 -26.14
N LEU A 64 41.63 -1.75 -25.32
CA LEU A 64 41.63 -1.66 -23.86
C LEU A 64 42.43 -2.80 -23.18
N ILE A 65 42.69 -3.89 -23.91
CA ILE A 65 43.47 -5.06 -23.45
C ILE A 65 44.75 -4.66 -22.73
N GLY A 66 44.84 -5.04 -21.45
CA GLY A 66 45.99 -4.79 -20.58
C GLY A 66 46.25 -3.32 -20.23
N LYS A 67 45.40 -2.39 -20.69
CA LYS A 67 45.59 -0.93 -20.55
C LYS A 67 44.62 -0.35 -19.54
N LYS A 68 44.84 -0.68 -18.26
CA LYS A 68 44.05 -0.17 -17.11
C LYS A 68 43.88 1.36 -17.12
N THR A 69 44.87 2.11 -17.59
CA THR A 69 44.79 3.58 -17.69
C THR A 69 43.75 4.07 -18.69
N ARG A 70 43.44 3.31 -19.73
CA ARG A 70 42.40 3.68 -20.71
C ARG A 70 41.00 3.38 -20.20
N ILE A 71 40.85 2.27 -19.47
CA ILE A 71 39.60 1.93 -18.77
C ILE A 71 39.28 3.02 -17.73
N LYS A 72 40.29 3.42 -16.94
CA LYS A 72 40.13 4.54 -15.99
C LYS A 72 39.70 5.83 -16.68
N LYS A 73 40.32 6.18 -17.82
CA LYS A 73 39.92 7.35 -18.61
C LYS A 73 38.49 7.26 -19.14
N LEU A 74 38.05 6.08 -19.57
CA LEU A 74 36.67 5.87 -20.01
C LEU A 74 35.70 6.11 -18.84
N MET A 75 35.96 5.48 -17.70
CA MET A 75 35.17 5.67 -16.49
C MET A 75 35.17 7.11 -16.00
N ASP A 76 36.30 7.82 -16.07
CA ASP A 76 36.40 9.24 -15.73
C ASP A 76 35.55 10.10 -16.68
N ILE A 77 35.58 9.83 -18.00
CA ILE A 77 34.73 10.54 -18.96
C ILE A 77 33.25 10.34 -18.63
N LEU A 78 32.80 9.10 -18.41
CA LEU A 78 31.40 8.78 -18.16
C LEU A 78 30.92 9.37 -16.82
N ARG A 79 31.73 9.25 -15.76
CA ARG A 79 31.42 9.80 -14.42
C ARG A 79 31.21 11.32 -14.49
N GLU A 80 32.19 12.04 -15.02
CA GLU A 80 32.14 13.50 -15.09
C GLU A 80 31.03 13.98 -16.04
N THR A 81 30.72 13.20 -17.09
CA THR A 81 29.61 13.50 -18.00
C THR A 81 28.26 13.40 -17.28
N LEU A 82 28.06 12.34 -16.48
CA LEU A 82 26.84 12.19 -15.66
C LEU A 82 26.74 13.27 -14.58
N ALA A 83 27.85 13.61 -13.92
CA ALA A 83 27.88 14.69 -12.93
C ALA A 83 27.56 16.07 -13.56
N PHE A 84 27.77 16.25 -14.86
CA PHE A 84 27.41 17.48 -15.57
C PHE A 84 25.96 17.50 -16.06
N ASP A 85 25.41 16.33 -16.45
CA ASP A 85 24.02 16.18 -16.91
C ASP A 85 23.01 16.13 -15.73
N ASP A 86 23.45 15.62 -14.58
CA ASP A 86 22.68 15.53 -13.34
C ASP A 86 23.58 15.87 -12.13
N PRO A 87 23.80 17.17 -11.83
CA PRO A 87 24.76 17.64 -10.81
C PRO A 87 24.40 17.26 -9.37
N PHE A 88 23.31 16.51 -9.17
CA PHE A 88 22.88 15.98 -7.88
C PHE A 88 22.93 14.44 -7.80
N SER A 89 23.35 13.72 -8.85
CA SER A 89 23.43 12.24 -8.88
C SER A 89 24.35 11.67 -7.79
N ASP A 90 25.48 12.30 -7.52
CA ASP A 90 26.42 11.85 -6.46
C ASP A 90 25.80 11.91 -5.04
N MET A 91 24.72 12.68 -4.85
CA MET A 91 23.97 12.74 -3.59
C MET A 91 22.85 11.67 -3.53
N VAL A 92 22.53 11.06 -4.67
CA VAL A 92 21.61 9.93 -4.84
C VAL A 92 22.36 8.59 -4.71
N ASP A 93 23.61 8.51 -5.20
CA ASP A 93 24.39 7.26 -5.22
C ASP A 93 24.91 6.80 -3.83
N ILE A 94 24.98 7.69 -2.83
CA ILE A 94 25.25 7.30 -1.43
C ILE A 94 24.05 6.54 -0.82
N PHE A 95 22.86 6.67 -1.42
CA PHE A 95 21.64 5.93 -1.03
C PHE A 95 21.42 4.63 -1.83
N GLU A 96 22.12 4.40 -2.94
CA GLU A 96 21.84 3.25 -3.83
C GLU A 96 22.82 2.07 -3.67
N ALA A 97 23.84 2.18 -2.81
CA ALA A 97 24.79 1.10 -2.51
C ALA A 97 24.50 0.34 -1.20
N GLU A 98 23.28 0.41 -0.68
CA GLU A 98 22.73 -0.59 0.24
C GLU A 98 21.66 -1.39 -0.51
N SER A 99 21.76 -2.70 -0.47
CA SER A 99 20.74 -3.61 -0.99
C SER A 99 19.45 -3.50 -0.13
N GLU A 100 18.67 -2.45 -0.31
CA GLU A 100 17.36 -2.29 0.34
C GLU A 100 16.27 -2.82 -0.60
N LYS A 101 15.44 -3.75 -0.09
CA LYS A 101 14.07 -3.88 -0.59
C LYS A 101 13.48 -2.47 -0.59
N ASP A 102 12.72 -2.12 -1.62
CA ASP A 102 12.14 -0.80 -1.86
C ASP A 102 11.38 -0.26 -0.63
N ASP A 103 12.09 0.33 0.34
CA ASP A 103 11.60 0.83 1.63
C ASP A 103 10.73 2.09 1.46
N ALA A 104 10.38 2.46 0.23
CA ALA A 104 9.51 3.58 -0.07
C ALA A 104 8.15 3.41 0.61
N PHE A 105 7.57 2.21 0.55
CA PHE A 105 6.29 1.95 1.21
C PHE A 105 6.43 1.90 2.73
N GLU A 106 7.50 1.31 3.26
CA GLU A 106 7.83 1.33 4.68
C GLU A 106 7.92 2.77 5.22
N ARG A 107 8.59 3.67 4.47
CA ARG A 107 8.67 5.11 4.80
C ARG A 107 7.31 5.81 4.72
N ILE A 108 6.48 5.48 3.72
CA ILE A 108 5.11 6.02 3.59
C ILE A 108 4.25 5.58 4.78
N LEU A 109 4.25 4.28 5.10
CA LEU A 109 3.51 3.72 6.23
C LEU A 109 3.97 4.35 7.54
N ALA A 110 5.29 4.48 7.76
CA ALA A 110 5.84 5.14 8.94
C ALA A 110 5.43 6.62 9.04
N LYS A 111 5.42 7.36 7.93
CA LYS A 111 4.97 8.77 7.88
C LYS A 111 3.49 8.93 8.22
N LEU A 112 2.66 7.97 7.82
CA LEU A 112 1.23 7.90 8.13
C LEU A 112 0.96 7.24 9.50
N GLU A 113 1.99 6.70 10.15
CA GLU A 113 1.87 5.89 11.38
C GLU A 113 0.95 4.67 11.20
N ILE A 114 0.89 4.11 9.98
CA ILE A 114 0.13 2.89 9.69
C ILE A 114 1.01 1.68 10.03
N PRO A 115 0.57 0.77 10.92
CA PRO A 115 1.35 -0.41 11.27
C PRO A 115 1.55 -1.35 10.08
N SER A 116 2.80 -1.65 9.73
CA SER A 116 3.15 -2.60 8.66
C SER A 116 2.65 -4.02 8.91
N LEU A 117 2.46 -4.37 10.19
CA LEU A 117 1.94 -5.65 10.65
C LEU A 117 0.41 -5.70 10.68
N TYR A 118 -0.30 -4.65 10.25
CA TYR A 118 -1.76 -4.66 10.18
C TYR A 118 -2.24 -5.90 9.39
N PRO A 119 -3.15 -6.73 9.92
CA PRO A 119 -3.47 -8.01 9.29
C PRO A 119 -4.08 -7.84 7.91
N ALA A 120 -3.61 -8.61 6.93
CA ALA A 120 -4.11 -8.57 5.56
C ALA A 120 -5.62 -8.88 5.49
N ALA A 121 -6.10 -9.78 6.35
CA ALA A 121 -7.51 -10.14 6.47
C ALA A 121 -8.42 -9.00 7.00
N LEU A 122 -7.83 -7.93 7.54
CA LEU A 122 -8.55 -6.74 8.01
C LEU A 122 -8.44 -5.56 7.02
N ILE A 123 -7.77 -5.76 5.88
CA ILE A 123 -7.77 -4.81 4.77
C ILE A 123 -9.00 -5.07 3.92
N HIS A 124 -9.73 -4.02 3.57
CA HIS A 124 -10.99 -4.15 2.85
C HIS A 124 -10.74 -4.24 1.34
N PHE A 125 -10.83 -5.45 0.79
CA PHE A 125 -10.72 -5.75 -0.63
C PHE A 125 -11.97 -6.47 -1.15
N SER A 126 -12.05 -6.67 -2.47
CA SER A 126 -13.05 -7.57 -3.04
C SER A 126 -12.78 -9.02 -2.59
N ALA A 127 -13.83 -9.84 -2.64
CA ALA A 127 -13.72 -11.26 -2.30
C ALA A 127 -12.65 -11.98 -3.15
N GLU A 128 -12.50 -11.60 -4.44
CA GLU A 128 -11.49 -12.19 -5.32
C GLU A 128 -10.07 -11.86 -4.86
N THR A 129 -9.82 -10.61 -4.46
CA THR A 129 -8.51 -10.18 -3.97
C THR A 129 -8.21 -10.78 -2.60
N GLU A 130 -9.19 -10.87 -1.70
CA GLU A 130 -9.02 -11.56 -0.41
C GLU A 130 -8.64 -13.04 -0.59
N GLU A 131 -9.31 -13.76 -1.48
CA GLU A 131 -9.01 -15.17 -1.79
C GLU A 131 -7.61 -15.34 -2.36
N LEU A 132 -7.19 -14.44 -3.27
CA LEU A 132 -5.85 -14.44 -3.84
C LEU A 132 -4.77 -14.25 -2.77
N LEU A 133 -4.91 -13.22 -1.93
CA LEU A 133 -3.95 -12.95 -0.85
C LEU A 133 -3.85 -14.13 0.12
N LYS A 134 -4.98 -14.74 0.46
CA LYS A 134 -5.03 -15.92 1.33
C LYS A 134 -4.36 -17.15 0.69
N ALA A 135 -4.58 -17.39 -0.60
CA ALA A 135 -3.97 -18.51 -1.32
C ALA A 135 -2.43 -18.41 -1.35
N GLU A 136 -1.92 -17.17 -1.41
CA GLU A 136 -0.49 -16.87 -1.44
C GLU A 136 0.14 -16.73 -0.04
N GLY A 137 -0.63 -16.97 1.03
CA GLY A 137 -0.14 -16.92 2.41
C GLY A 137 0.25 -15.51 2.87
N VAL A 138 -0.40 -14.48 2.33
CA VAL A 138 -0.19 -13.09 2.75
C VAL A 138 -0.96 -12.82 4.04
N GLU A 139 -0.24 -12.48 5.10
CA GLU A 139 -0.79 -12.30 6.46
C GLU A 139 -0.82 -10.85 6.91
N THR A 140 0.08 -10.00 6.40
CA THR A 140 0.24 -8.61 6.86
C THR A 140 0.12 -7.58 5.73
N LEU A 141 -0.06 -6.32 6.11
CA LEU A 141 -0.12 -5.18 5.19
C LEU A 141 1.16 -5.06 4.38
N ILE A 142 2.34 -5.16 5.01
CA ILE A 142 3.58 -5.05 4.26
C ILE A 142 3.77 -6.21 3.28
N GLN A 143 3.37 -7.42 3.66
CA GLN A 143 3.35 -8.56 2.73
C GLN A 143 2.36 -8.35 1.58
N THR A 144 1.21 -7.71 1.84
CA THR A 144 0.22 -7.35 0.81
C THR A 144 0.81 -6.37 -0.20
N ILE A 145 1.55 -5.36 0.27
CA ILE A 145 2.23 -4.39 -0.57
C ILE A 145 3.30 -5.07 -1.42
N GLN A 146 4.17 -5.87 -0.79
CA GLN A 146 5.24 -6.60 -1.47
C GLN A 146 4.69 -7.59 -2.50
N PHE A 147 3.60 -8.29 -2.18
CA PHE A 147 2.89 -9.16 -3.10
C PHE A 147 2.38 -8.38 -4.32
N GLY A 148 1.71 -7.25 -4.08
CA GLY A 148 1.18 -6.40 -5.14
C GLY A 148 2.28 -5.79 -6.03
N GLN A 149 3.39 -5.34 -5.45
CA GLN A 149 4.56 -4.85 -6.21
C GLN A 149 5.16 -5.94 -7.11
N ASN A 150 5.20 -7.19 -6.64
CA ASN A 150 5.66 -8.32 -7.43
C ASN A 150 4.68 -8.70 -8.55
N LEU A 151 3.37 -8.64 -8.28
CA LEU A 151 2.33 -8.96 -9.25
C LEU A 151 2.28 -7.93 -10.40
N ALA A 152 2.52 -6.65 -10.10
CA ALA A 152 2.60 -5.56 -11.10
C ALA A 152 3.59 -5.84 -12.23
N ARG A 153 4.64 -6.62 -11.92
CA ARG A 153 5.71 -6.97 -12.86
C ARG A 153 5.33 -8.13 -13.78
N ASN A 154 4.31 -8.93 -13.42
CA ASN A 154 4.10 -10.25 -14.02
C ASN A 154 2.68 -10.50 -14.59
N VAL A 155 1.61 -9.84 -14.10
CA VAL A 155 0.21 -10.19 -14.43
C VAL A 155 -0.73 -8.97 -14.41
N VAL A 156 -1.94 -9.11 -14.98
CA VAL A 156 -3.08 -8.20 -14.75
C VAL A 156 -3.47 -8.22 -13.27
N MET A 157 -3.04 -7.19 -12.54
CA MET A 157 -3.38 -6.96 -11.13
C MET A 157 -4.88 -6.71 -10.93
N GLY A 158 -5.46 -7.25 -9.85
CA GLY A 158 -6.82 -6.91 -9.41
C GLY A 158 -7.00 -5.40 -9.26
N GLY A 159 -8.16 -4.89 -9.72
CA GLY A 159 -8.38 -3.44 -9.85
C GLY A 159 -8.32 -2.69 -8.52
N ASP A 160 -8.80 -3.31 -7.44
CA ASP A 160 -8.80 -2.76 -6.09
C ASP A 160 -7.41 -2.82 -5.41
N LEU A 161 -6.66 -3.91 -5.57
CA LEU A 161 -5.27 -3.99 -5.12
C LEU A 161 -4.40 -2.93 -5.80
N LYS A 162 -4.57 -2.75 -7.12
CA LYS A 162 -3.88 -1.69 -7.88
C LYS A 162 -4.26 -0.29 -7.37
N SER A 163 -5.55 -0.06 -7.17
CA SER A 163 -6.05 1.21 -6.63
C SER A 163 -5.46 1.49 -5.24
N PHE A 164 -5.33 0.46 -4.41
CA PHE A 164 -4.76 0.56 -3.07
C PHE A 164 -3.27 0.94 -3.10
N LEU A 165 -2.45 0.22 -3.88
CA LEU A 165 -1.03 0.53 -4.01
C LEU A 165 -0.77 1.93 -4.56
N ASN A 166 -1.53 2.32 -5.59
CA ASN A 166 -1.46 3.68 -6.14
C ASN A 166 -1.87 4.72 -5.10
N GLY A 167 -2.90 4.42 -4.30
CA GLY A 167 -3.33 5.28 -3.20
C GLY A 167 -2.23 5.51 -2.18
N LEU A 168 -1.54 4.45 -1.76
CA LEU A 168 -0.39 4.54 -0.86
C LEU A 168 0.79 5.30 -1.50
N ALA A 169 1.20 4.92 -2.71
CA ALA A 169 2.35 5.51 -3.40
C ALA A 169 2.20 7.03 -3.60
N HIS A 170 0.98 7.50 -3.87
CA HIS A 170 0.70 8.92 -4.06
C HIS A 170 0.17 9.62 -2.79
N THR A 171 0.10 8.92 -1.65
CA THR A 171 -0.51 9.43 -0.42
C THR A 171 -1.91 10.01 -0.68
N ASP A 172 -2.67 9.37 -1.58
CA ASP A 172 -4.05 9.73 -1.88
C ASP A 172 -4.97 9.16 -0.80
N MET A 173 -5.27 10.02 0.17
CA MET A 173 -6.11 9.68 1.31
C MET A 173 -7.49 9.18 0.88
N ALA A 174 -8.06 9.68 -0.22
CA ALA A 174 -9.38 9.24 -0.67
C ALA A 174 -9.37 7.78 -1.16
N SER A 175 -8.24 7.29 -1.64
CA SER A 175 -8.04 5.89 -2.01
C SER A 175 -7.65 5.03 -0.81
N ILE A 176 -6.80 5.53 0.09
CA ILE A 176 -6.35 4.80 1.29
C ILE A 176 -7.54 4.44 2.19
N VAL A 177 -8.42 5.41 2.48
CA VAL A 177 -9.59 5.19 3.37
C VAL A 177 -10.63 4.23 2.80
N LYS A 178 -10.50 3.80 1.55
CA LYS A 178 -11.35 2.72 1.00
C LYS A 178 -10.93 1.35 1.50
N HIS A 179 -9.67 1.18 1.88
CA HIS A 179 -9.09 -0.11 2.20
C HIS A 179 -8.63 -0.21 3.65
N LEU A 180 -8.17 0.91 4.23
CA LEU A 180 -7.64 0.97 5.59
C LEU A 180 -8.46 1.91 6.47
N PRO A 181 -8.59 1.60 7.78
CA PRO A 181 -9.35 2.39 8.74
C PRO A 181 -8.59 3.64 9.20
N TYR A 182 -8.33 4.54 8.26
CA TYR A 182 -7.50 5.73 8.42
C TYR A 182 -8.36 7.01 8.37
N ARG A 183 -7.96 8.05 9.11
CA ARG A 183 -8.63 9.36 9.12
C ARG A 183 -7.82 10.40 8.37
N ARG A 184 -8.46 11.27 7.57
CA ARG A 184 -7.72 12.30 6.80
C ARG A 184 -6.89 13.25 7.66
N ASN A 185 -7.35 13.56 8.87
CA ASN A 185 -6.76 14.59 9.75
C ASN A 185 -6.02 14.02 10.96
N GLU A 186 -6.04 12.69 11.13
CA GLU A 186 -5.35 12.00 12.21
C GLU A 186 -4.40 10.98 11.60
N ARG A 187 -3.39 10.59 12.38
CA ARG A 187 -2.47 9.53 11.99
C ARG A 187 -2.85 8.25 12.68
N ASN A 188 -2.29 7.14 12.22
CA ASN A 188 -2.61 5.80 12.67
C ASN A 188 -3.99 5.31 12.20
N LEU A 189 -4.26 4.04 12.49
CA LEU A 189 -5.51 3.36 12.24
C LEU A 189 -6.44 3.50 13.45
N HIS A 190 -7.76 3.51 13.23
CA HIS A 190 -8.75 3.72 14.28
C HIS A 190 -9.89 2.70 14.21
N LEU A 191 -10.34 2.20 15.37
CA LEU A 191 -11.41 1.20 15.45
C LEU A 191 -12.71 1.72 14.85
N ALA A 192 -13.07 2.98 15.11
CA ALA A 192 -14.30 3.57 14.60
C ALA A 192 -14.37 3.50 13.06
N GLU A 193 -13.28 3.83 12.37
CA GLU A 193 -13.20 3.73 10.91
C GLU A 193 -13.25 2.28 10.44
N ALA A 194 -12.62 1.36 11.18
CA ALA A 194 -12.62 -0.07 10.83
C ALA A 194 -14.02 -0.69 10.90
N VAL A 195 -14.78 -0.37 11.93
CA VAL A 195 -16.20 -0.75 12.01
C VAL A 195 -17.02 -0.04 10.93
N GLY A 196 -16.69 1.21 10.60
CA GLY A 196 -17.27 1.94 9.48
C GLY A 196 -17.06 1.23 8.13
N LEU A 197 -15.88 0.65 7.90
CA LEU A 197 -15.60 -0.13 6.69
C LEU A 197 -16.38 -1.44 6.66
N ILE A 198 -16.54 -2.14 7.80
CA ILE A 198 -17.46 -3.28 7.89
C ILE A 198 -18.88 -2.84 7.51
N ALA A 199 -19.36 -1.73 8.06
CA ALA A 199 -20.70 -1.20 7.79
C ALA A 199 -20.91 -0.87 6.31
N ARG A 200 -19.89 -0.34 5.63
CA ARG A 200 -19.91 -0.04 4.20
C ARG A 200 -19.98 -1.30 3.34
N ASP A 201 -19.28 -2.36 3.72
CA ASP A 201 -19.17 -3.58 2.92
C ASP A 201 -20.41 -4.49 3.05
N LEU A 202 -21.29 -4.22 4.01
CA LEU A 202 -22.59 -4.90 4.11
C LEU A 202 -23.42 -4.66 2.85
N GLU A 203 -24.13 -5.68 2.40
CA GLU A 203 -25.09 -5.52 1.31
C GLU A 203 -26.20 -4.52 1.69
N GLU A 204 -26.68 -3.76 0.70
CA GLU A 204 -27.68 -2.70 0.90
C GLU A 204 -28.90 -3.15 1.74
N PRO A 205 -29.51 -4.34 1.52
CA PRO A 205 -30.64 -4.75 2.35
C PRO A 205 -30.27 -4.96 3.84
N VAL A 206 -29.03 -5.37 4.13
CA VAL A 206 -28.53 -5.52 5.50
C VAL A 206 -28.31 -4.15 6.14
N GLN A 207 -27.72 -3.21 5.39
CA GLN A 207 -27.56 -1.83 5.85
C GLN A 207 -28.91 -1.19 6.20
N LEU A 208 -29.91 -1.36 5.34
CA LEU A 208 -31.26 -0.84 5.54
C LEU A 208 -31.95 -1.48 6.76
N GLU A 209 -31.76 -2.78 6.98
CA GLU A 209 -32.26 -3.45 8.19
C GLU A 209 -31.65 -2.86 9.47
N LEU A 210 -30.34 -2.64 9.49
CA LEU A 210 -29.65 -2.03 10.64
C LEU A 210 -30.05 -0.56 10.86
N LEU A 211 -30.29 0.20 9.79
CA LEU A 211 -30.79 1.57 9.87
C LEU A 211 -32.23 1.63 10.41
N SER A 212 -33.10 0.73 9.95
CA SER A 212 -34.47 0.61 10.47
C SER A 212 -34.46 0.30 11.97
N GLN A 213 -33.59 -0.62 12.41
CA GLN A 213 -33.41 -0.94 13.82
C GLN A 213 -32.82 0.21 14.64
N ALA A 214 -32.00 1.07 14.02
CA ALA A 214 -31.50 2.30 14.62
C ALA A 214 -32.55 3.43 14.69
N GLY A 215 -33.79 3.18 14.23
CA GLY A 215 -34.87 4.16 14.21
C GLY A 215 -34.76 5.19 13.09
N VAL A 216 -33.92 4.94 12.07
CA VAL A 216 -33.82 5.80 10.89
C VAL A 216 -35.03 5.56 9.99
N ALA A 217 -35.73 6.64 9.62
CA ALA A 217 -36.84 6.57 8.68
C ALA A 217 -36.32 6.22 7.28
N LEU A 218 -36.83 5.13 6.71
CA LEU A 218 -36.54 4.69 5.35
C LEU A 218 -37.59 5.22 4.38
N THR A 219 -37.19 5.45 3.13
CA THR A 219 -38.11 5.72 2.02
C THR A 219 -38.87 4.46 1.62
N ASP A 220 -39.96 4.63 0.86
CA ASP A 220 -40.76 3.47 0.39
C ASP A 220 -39.94 2.51 -0.49
N ASP A 221 -39.03 3.05 -1.30
CA ASP A 221 -38.13 2.27 -2.16
C ASP A 221 -37.11 1.46 -1.33
N GLU A 222 -36.51 2.10 -0.32
CA GLU A 222 -35.61 1.43 0.63
C GLU A 222 -36.33 0.34 1.41
N GLU A 223 -37.55 0.62 1.86
CA GLU A 223 -38.37 -0.35 2.58
C GLU A 223 -38.74 -1.56 1.70
N ALA A 224 -38.94 -1.35 0.40
CA ALA A 224 -39.15 -2.42 -0.56
C ALA A 224 -37.88 -3.28 -0.76
N ILE A 225 -36.70 -2.67 -0.80
CA ILE A 225 -35.41 -3.39 -0.88
C ILE A 225 -35.19 -4.21 0.40
N ARG A 226 -35.37 -3.60 1.57
CA ARG A 226 -35.23 -4.26 2.88
C ARG A 226 -36.09 -5.52 2.99
N LYS A 227 -37.36 -5.44 2.57
CA LYS A 227 -38.32 -6.56 2.63
C LYS A 227 -38.03 -7.70 1.66
N ARG A 228 -37.23 -7.47 0.62
CA ARG A 228 -36.85 -8.51 -0.36
C ARG A 228 -35.74 -9.42 0.16
N ALA A 229 -34.98 -8.98 1.16
CA ALA A 229 -33.92 -9.79 1.73
C ALA A 229 -34.48 -11.00 2.47
N SER A 230 -33.86 -12.17 2.23
CA SER A 230 -34.17 -13.34 3.04
C SER A 230 -33.56 -13.18 4.43
N GLN A 231 -34.32 -13.54 5.46
CA GLN A 231 -33.85 -13.55 6.85
C GLN A 231 -32.56 -14.37 7.01
N VAL A 232 -32.43 -15.47 6.27
CA VAL A 232 -31.24 -16.35 6.30
C VAL A 232 -30.00 -15.63 5.77
N ALA A 233 -30.11 -14.87 4.67
CA ALA A 233 -29.01 -14.09 4.13
C ALA A 233 -28.60 -12.94 5.06
N LEU A 234 -29.58 -12.25 5.67
CA LEU A 234 -29.32 -11.21 6.66
C LEU A 234 -28.53 -11.76 7.85
N ASP A 235 -28.98 -12.87 8.43
CA ASP A 235 -28.32 -13.50 9.58
C ASP A 235 -26.89 -13.97 9.23
N ALA A 236 -26.68 -14.50 8.02
CA ALA A 236 -25.36 -14.91 7.55
C ALA A 236 -24.40 -13.71 7.37
N ALA A 237 -24.87 -12.63 6.75
CA ALA A 237 -24.08 -11.42 6.55
C ALA A 237 -23.68 -10.78 7.89
N LEU A 238 -24.62 -10.70 8.84
CA LEU A 238 -24.36 -10.13 10.17
C LEU A 238 -23.43 -11.02 10.99
N LYS A 239 -23.54 -12.34 10.88
CA LYS A 239 -22.57 -13.26 11.49
C LYS A 239 -21.15 -13.01 10.97
N THR A 240 -20.97 -12.88 9.66
CA THR A 240 -19.67 -12.57 9.06
C THR A 240 -19.14 -11.21 9.51
N ALA A 241 -20.00 -10.20 9.57
CA ALA A 241 -19.63 -8.87 10.06
C ALA A 241 -19.19 -8.89 11.54
N MET A 242 -19.89 -9.64 12.40
CA MET A 242 -19.51 -9.80 13.80
C MET A 242 -18.17 -10.53 13.97
N LEU A 243 -17.91 -11.57 13.18
CA LEU A 243 -16.61 -12.26 13.20
C LEU A 243 -15.46 -11.32 12.78
N ARG A 244 -15.68 -10.48 11.77
CA ARG A 244 -14.71 -9.44 11.39
C ARG A 244 -14.53 -8.42 12.52
N PHE A 245 -15.61 -7.99 13.16
CA PHE A 245 -15.55 -7.07 14.30
C PHE A 245 -14.82 -7.69 15.51
N ASP A 246 -14.99 -8.98 15.80
CA ASP A 246 -14.21 -9.68 16.83
C ASP A 246 -12.70 -9.57 16.55
N ALA A 247 -12.29 -9.83 15.31
CA ALA A 247 -10.89 -9.69 14.91
C ALA A 247 -10.37 -8.25 15.01
N LEU A 248 -11.21 -7.25 14.67
CA LEU A 248 -10.87 -5.84 14.91
C LEU A 248 -10.68 -5.53 16.39
N CYS A 249 -11.52 -6.05 17.27
CA CYS A 249 -11.38 -5.81 18.72
C CYS A 249 -10.11 -6.42 19.30
N VAL A 250 -9.64 -7.55 18.75
CA VAL A 250 -8.33 -8.10 19.12
C VAL A 250 -7.20 -7.16 18.70
N TRP A 251 -7.26 -6.60 17.49
CA TRP A 251 -6.24 -5.68 17.00
C TRP A 251 -6.26 -4.32 17.74
N PHE A 252 -7.44 -3.72 17.88
CA PHE A 252 -7.67 -2.43 18.54
C PHE A 252 -8.08 -2.64 20.01
N THR A 253 -7.30 -3.40 20.78
CA THR A 253 -7.68 -3.84 22.14
C THR A 253 -8.11 -2.68 23.04
N ASP A 254 -7.33 -1.60 23.07
CA ASP A 254 -7.60 -0.46 23.95
C ASP A 254 -8.87 0.31 23.51
N GLU A 255 -8.99 0.64 22.22
CA GLU A 255 -10.19 1.31 21.69
C GLU A 255 -11.45 0.44 21.82
N ALA A 256 -11.30 -0.88 21.74
CA ALA A 256 -12.41 -1.82 21.89
C ALA A 256 -12.90 -1.86 23.35
N ALA A 257 -11.99 -1.84 24.33
CA ALA A 257 -12.35 -1.75 25.74
C ALA A 257 -13.07 -0.42 26.07
N ASP A 258 -12.61 0.69 25.49
CA ASP A 258 -13.27 1.99 25.62
C ASP A 258 -14.67 1.96 24.99
N LEU A 259 -14.81 1.38 23.80
CA LEU A 259 -16.11 1.23 23.12
C LEU A 259 -17.07 0.33 23.91
N GLU A 260 -16.59 -0.78 24.46
CA GLU A 260 -17.38 -1.66 25.33
C GLU A 260 -17.88 -0.90 26.56
N LEU A 261 -17.03 -0.11 27.21
CA LEU A 261 -17.42 0.73 28.35
C LEU A 261 -18.48 1.76 27.94
N ILE A 262 -18.33 2.41 26.77
CA ILE A 262 -19.32 3.36 26.24
C ILE A 262 -20.67 2.66 25.99
N CYS A 263 -20.67 1.44 25.45
CA CYS A 263 -21.87 0.67 25.16
C CYS A 263 -22.60 0.13 26.39
N THR A 264 -21.85 -0.17 27.47
CA THR A 264 -22.39 -0.73 28.72
C THR A 264 -22.79 0.35 29.74
N THR A 265 -22.35 1.59 29.52
CA THR A 265 -22.73 2.76 30.33
C THR A 265 -23.75 3.62 29.58
N ASN A 266 -24.25 4.69 30.21
CA ASN A 266 -25.08 5.71 29.53
C ASN A 266 -24.26 6.60 28.56
N GLY A 267 -23.16 6.08 28.01
CA GLY A 267 -22.35 6.75 27.01
C GLY A 267 -23.06 6.86 25.67
N SER A 268 -22.78 7.92 24.92
CA SER A 268 -23.31 8.07 23.56
C SER A 268 -22.41 7.33 22.57
N VAL A 269 -22.78 6.10 22.24
CA VAL A 269 -22.11 5.26 21.22
C VAL A 269 -21.97 6.01 19.89
N GLU A 270 -22.96 6.82 19.50
CA GLU A 270 -22.92 7.64 18.29
C GLU A 270 -21.69 8.55 18.23
N ARG A 271 -21.30 9.14 19.37
CA ARG A 271 -20.16 10.08 19.41
C ARG A 271 -18.84 9.39 19.08
N HIS A 272 -18.71 8.11 19.40
CA HIS A 272 -17.52 7.33 19.05
C HIS A 272 -17.36 7.21 17.53
N PHE A 273 -18.48 7.14 16.79
CA PHE A 273 -18.48 6.94 15.34
C PHE A 273 -18.56 8.24 14.53
N MET A 274 -18.86 9.40 15.14
CA MET A 274 -18.89 10.70 14.45
C MET A 274 -17.68 11.01 13.52
N PRO A 275 -16.43 10.60 13.82
CA PRO A 275 -15.29 10.84 12.93
C PRO A 275 -15.43 10.23 11.53
N ILE A 276 -16.32 9.24 11.35
CA ILE A 276 -16.62 8.60 10.07
C ILE A 276 -17.14 9.60 9.02
N ASP A 277 -17.80 10.69 9.45
CA ASP A 277 -18.36 11.77 8.61
C ASP A 277 -19.33 11.26 7.52
N GLU A 278 -20.14 10.26 7.87
CA GLU A 278 -21.19 9.72 7.00
C GLU A 278 -22.37 9.24 7.88
N PRO A 279 -23.43 10.06 8.05
CA PRO A 279 -24.44 9.85 9.10
C PRO A 279 -25.11 8.48 9.09
N ARG A 280 -25.34 7.89 7.91
CA ARG A 280 -25.96 6.55 7.82
C ARG A 280 -24.96 5.46 8.23
N ARG A 281 -23.71 5.56 7.78
CA ARG A 281 -22.65 4.63 8.14
C ARG A 281 -22.33 4.68 9.63
N GLU A 282 -22.33 5.87 10.21
CA GLU A 282 -22.21 6.09 11.67
C GLU A 282 -23.30 5.34 12.45
N ARG A 283 -24.56 5.42 12.00
CA ARG A 283 -25.69 4.73 12.64
C ARG A 283 -25.55 3.23 12.54
N ILE A 284 -25.16 2.72 11.38
CA ILE A 284 -24.93 1.27 11.19
C ILE A 284 -23.80 0.79 12.10
N ALA A 285 -22.66 1.49 12.13
CA ALA A 285 -21.53 1.17 12.98
C ALA A 285 -21.90 1.18 14.47
N ALA A 286 -22.67 2.19 14.91
CA ALA A 286 -23.20 2.25 16.28
C ALA A 286 -24.15 1.09 16.60
N THR A 287 -25.00 0.68 15.65
CA THR A 287 -25.89 -0.49 15.82
C THR A 287 -25.09 -1.79 15.94
N LEU A 288 -24.05 -1.97 15.12
CA LEU A 288 -23.14 -3.13 15.21
C LEU A 288 -22.42 -3.16 16.57
N ALA A 289 -21.93 -2.02 17.05
CA ALA A 289 -21.27 -1.92 18.36
C ALA A 289 -22.22 -2.25 19.52
N ARG A 290 -23.46 -1.78 19.46
CA ARG A 290 -24.50 -2.14 20.44
C ARG A 290 -24.87 -3.61 20.38
N ALA A 291 -24.93 -4.21 19.19
CA ALA A 291 -25.18 -5.63 19.04
C ALA A 291 -24.09 -6.48 19.70
N LYS A 292 -22.83 -6.01 19.60
CA LYS A 292 -21.65 -6.68 20.13
C LYS A 292 -21.46 -6.52 21.64
N PHE A 293 -21.60 -5.29 22.15
CA PHE A 293 -21.23 -4.93 23.54
C PHE A 293 -22.41 -4.54 24.44
N GLY A 294 -23.60 -4.31 23.87
CA GLY A 294 -24.75 -3.83 24.63
C GLY A 294 -25.26 -4.86 25.64
N ILE A 295 -25.77 -4.35 26.77
CA ILE A 295 -26.40 -5.17 27.82
C ILE A 295 -27.77 -5.65 27.31
N THR A 296 -28.01 -6.97 27.40
CA THR A 296 -29.26 -7.66 27.07
C THR A 296 -30.40 -7.36 28.07
N GLU A 297 -30.72 -6.10 28.34
CA GLU A 297 -31.89 -5.76 29.15
C GLU A 297 -32.88 -4.92 28.34
N SER A 298 -33.92 -5.62 27.88
CA SER A 298 -35.22 -5.16 27.34
C SER A 298 -35.19 -3.85 26.54
N GLU A 299 -35.46 -3.87 25.23
CA GLU A 299 -36.83 -3.93 24.70
C GLU A 299 -36.79 -4.35 23.22
N GLY A 300 -37.66 -5.30 22.85
CA GLY A 300 -37.87 -5.73 21.47
C GLY A 300 -37.10 -6.99 21.06
N ARG A 301 -37.81 -8.10 20.89
CA ARG A 301 -37.31 -9.31 20.22
C ARG A 301 -37.06 -9.02 18.72
N GLY A 302 -35.99 -8.28 18.43
CA GLY A 302 -35.48 -8.04 17.08
C GLY A 302 -34.26 -8.90 16.77
N LEU A 303 -33.74 -8.73 15.55
CA LEU A 303 -32.52 -9.37 15.05
C LEU A 303 -31.30 -9.12 15.98
N LEU A 304 -31.19 -7.92 16.55
CA LEU A 304 -30.11 -7.55 17.49
C LEU A 304 -30.10 -8.40 18.77
N GLY A 305 -31.29 -8.73 19.30
CA GLY A 305 -31.39 -9.66 20.45
C GLY A 305 -30.99 -11.09 20.09
N LYS A 306 -31.19 -11.51 18.83
CA LYS A 306 -30.71 -12.81 18.34
C LYS A 306 -29.20 -12.82 18.10
N ILE A 307 -28.64 -11.72 17.59
CA ILE A 307 -27.20 -11.57 17.37
C ILE A 307 -26.48 -11.53 18.72
N SER A 308 -26.92 -10.68 19.65
CA SER A 308 -26.39 -10.64 21.01
C SER A 308 -26.50 -12.01 21.71
N GLY A 309 -27.59 -12.75 21.53
CA GLY A 309 -27.75 -14.11 22.05
C GLY A 309 -26.92 -15.21 21.36
N LEU A 310 -26.41 -14.97 20.15
CA LEU A 310 -25.51 -15.90 19.43
C LEU A 310 -24.05 -15.77 19.88
N PHE A 311 -23.68 -14.63 20.45
CA PHE A 311 -22.30 -14.29 20.83
C PHE A 311 -22.11 -13.98 22.32
N GLY A 312 -23.20 -13.84 23.09
CA GLY A 312 -23.17 -13.72 24.54
C GLY A 312 -22.85 -15.05 25.21
N ARG A 313 -21.55 -15.33 25.37
CA ARG A 313 -21.01 -16.29 26.35
C ARG A 313 -19.59 -15.94 26.74
#